data_AF-A0A7W9GUA3-F1
#
_entry.id   AF-A0A7W9GUA3-F1
#
_cell.length_a   1.000
_cell.length_b   1.000
_cell.length_c   1.000
_cell.angle_alpha   90.00
_cell.angle_beta   90.00
_cell.angle_gamma   90.00
#
_symmetry.space_group_name_H-M   'P 1'
#
loop_
_entity.id
_entity.type
_entity.pdbx_description
1 polymer ?
#
loop_
_entity_poly.entity_id
_entity_poly.type
_entity_poly.pdbx_seq_one_letter_code
_entity_poly.pdbx_strand_id
1 'polypeptide(L)' 'MPTSQQVDPSEPDWDGHNLDLDAIGLATEFAEHVRREGIPPAERPQALGAWLDSMIADLEADLDDERPRP' A
#
# COMPACT_ATOMS: atom_id res chain seq x y z
N MET A 1 0.39 -17.12 -30.92
CA MET A 1 1.60 -16.46 -30.38
C MET A 1 1.11 -15.36 -29.44
N PRO A 2 1.15 -15.51 -28.11
CA PRO A 2 0.83 -14.39 -27.24
C PRO A 2 2.04 -13.45 -27.20
N THR A 3 1.86 -12.21 -27.65
CA THR A 3 2.83 -11.13 -27.45
C THR A 3 2.76 -10.69 -26.00
N SER A 4 3.90 -10.79 -25.29
CA SER A 4 4.10 -10.20 -23.97
C SER A 4 3.60 -8.74 -23.99
N GLN A 5 2.64 -8.42 -23.12
CA GLN A 5 2.30 -7.02 -22.85
C GLN A 5 3.55 -6.39 -22.24
N GLN A 6 4.23 -5.60 -23.06
CA GLN A 6 5.28 -4.70 -22.62
C GLN A 6 4.62 -3.70 -21.68
N VAL A 7 4.96 -3.81 -20.40
CA VAL A 7 4.55 -2.86 -19.38
C VAL A 7 5.15 -1.50 -19.78
N ASP A 8 4.31 -0.48 -19.79
CA ASP A 8 4.64 0.86 -20.27
C ASP A 8 5.61 1.51 -19.27
N PRO A 9 6.78 2.05 -19.68
CA PRO A 9 7.77 2.66 -18.78
C PRO A 9 7.34 4.02 -18.21
N SER A 10 6.05 4.35 -18.31
CA SER A 10 5.41 5.53 -17.74
C SER A 10 4.73 5.24 -16.40
N GLU A 11 4.94 4.04 -15.84
CA GLU A 11 4.67 3.81 -14.43
C GLU A 11 5.55 4.74 -13.60
N PRO A 12 5.05 5.34 -12.51
CA PRO A 12 5.87 6.24 -11.72
C PRO A 12 7.07 5.44 -11.19
N ASP A 13 8.27 5.91 -11.52
CA ASP A 13 9.52 5.38 -11.03
C ASP A 13 9.63 5.78 -9.56
N TRP A 14 9.23 4.86 -8.69
CA TRP A 14 9.23 5.09 -7.26
C TRP A 14 10.49 4.51 -6.58
N ASP A 15 11.63 4.48 -7.30
CA ASP A 15 12.95 4.04 -6.84
C ASP A 15 13.60 4.97 -5.78
N GLY A 16 12.77 5.71 -5.03
CA GLY A 16 13.18 6.49 -3.87
C GLY A 16 13.16 5.65 -2.61
N HIS A 17 14.35 5.33 -2.07
CA HIS A 17 14.54 4.65 -0.80
C HIS A 17 13.77 5.30 0.37
N ASN A 18 12.51 4.93 0.55
CA ASN A 18 11.74 4.90 1.80
C ASN A 18 10.36 4.28 1.50
N LEU A 19 10.24 2.97 1.69
CA LEU A 19 8.99 2.19 1.60
C LEU A 19 8.22 2.36 0.29
N ASP A 20 8.86 2.02 -0.83
CA ASP A 20 8.10 1.86 -2.06
C ASP A 20 7.30 0.57 -2.04
N LEU A 21 6.08 0.64 -1.53
CA LEU A 21 5.11 -0.46 -1.56
C LEU A 21 4.48 -0.49 -2.95
N ASP A 22 5.17 -1.13 -3.88
CA ASP A 22 4.57 -1.57 -5.12
C ASP A 22 3.32 -2.44 -4.83
N ALA A 23 2.44 -2.62 -5.82
CA ALA A 23 1.20 -3.38 -5.61
C ALA A 23 1.44 -4.80 -5.05
N ILE A 24 2.62 -5.39 -5.31
CA ILE A 24 3.04 -6.69 -4.79
C ILE A 24 3.45 -6.58 -3.31
N GLY A 25 4.24 -5.57 -2.94
CA GLY A 25 4.60 -5.28 -1.55
C GLY A 25 3.37 -5.02 -0.70
N LEU A 26 2.44 -4.19 -1.18
CA LEU A 26 1.18 -3.89 -0.48
C LEU A 26 0.33 -5.15 -0.27
N ALA A 27 0.24 -6.03 -1.28
CA ALA A 27 -0.47 -7.29 -1.16
C ALA A 27 0.20 -8.25 -0.16
N THR A 28 1.53 -8.22 -0.06
CA THR A 28 2.30 -9.03 0.89
C THR A 28 2.04 -8.57 2.33
N GLU A 29 2.17 -7.28 2.59
CA GLU A 29 1.90 -6.68 3.91
C GLU A 29 0.45 -6.91 4.35
N PHE A 30 -0.52 -6.74 3.43
CA PHE A 30 -1.91 -7.04 3.74
C PHE A 30 -2.14 -8.52 4.06
N ALA A 31 -1.46 -9.44 3.36
CA ALA A 31 -1.55 -10.86 3.66
C ALA A 31 -0.99 -11.20 5.05
N GLU A 32 0.06 -10.52 5.49
CA GLU A 32 0.57 -10.64 6.85
C GLU A 32 -0.39 -10.06 7.89
N HIS A 33 -0.98 -8.90 7.62
CA HIS A 33 -2.00 -8.27 8.46
C HIS A 33 -3.20 -9.21 8.65
N VAL A 34 -3.74 -9.78 7.55
CA VAL A 34 -4.84 -10.75 7.57
C VAL A 34 -4.49 -11.99 8.41
N ARG A 35 -3.25 -12.48 8.34
CA ARG A 35 -2.80 -13.62 9.15
C ARG A 35 -2.70 -13.28 10.63
N ARG A 36 -2.20 -12.08 10.94
CA ARG A 36 -2.01 -11.59 12.31
C ARG A 36 -3.35 -11.37 13.01
N GLU A 37 -4.29 -10.74 12.33
CA GLU A 37 -5.61 -10.39 12.85
C GLU A 37 -6.63 -11.54 12.70
N GLY A 38 -6.27 -12.63 12.01
CA GLY A 38 -7.14 -13.79 11.85
C GLY A 38 -8.36 -13.54 10.96
N ILE A 39 -8.23 -12.67 9.96
CA ILE A 39 -9.37 -12.18 9.18
C ILE A 39 -9.88 -13.26 8.20
N PRO A 40 -11.16 -13.66 8.29
CA PRO A 40 -11.74 -14.66 7.41
C PRO A 40 -11.90 -14.11 5.98
N PRO A 41 -11.89 -14.99 4.96
CA PRO A 41 -11.91 -14.58 3.56
C PRO A 41 -13.11 -13.70 3.17
N ALA A 42 -14.26 -13.87 3.82
CA ALA A 42 -15.47 -13.08 3.57
C ALA A 42 -15.31 -11.60 3.98
N GLU A 43 -14.43 -11.30 4.94
CA GLU A 43 -14.24 -9.95 5.49
C GLU A 43 -13.02 -9.23 4.89
N ARG A 44 -12.17 -9.94 4.14
CA ARG A 44 -10.94 -9.40 3.55
C ARG A 44 -11.15 -8.14 2.69
N PRO A 45 -12.20 -8.02 1.85
CA PRO A 45 -12.40 -6.80 1.07
C PRO A 45 -12.65 -5.56 1.95
N GLN A 46 -13.41 -5.73 3.03
CA GLN A 46 -13.69 -4.65 3.98
C GLN A 46 -12.45 -4.33 4.82
N ALA A 47 -11.74 -5.36 5.28
CA ALA A 47 -10.50 -5.21 6.02
C ALA A 47 -9.41 -4.51 5.20
N LEU A 48 -9.34 -4.79 3.88
CA LEU A 48 -8.40 -4.11 2.99
C LEU A 48 -8.66 -2.60 2.96
N GLY A 49 -9.91 -2.19 2.81
CA GLY A 49 -10.28 -0.77 2.84
C GLY A 49 -9.89 -0.10 4.16
N ALA A 50 -10.29 -0.69 5.28
CA ALA A 50 -9.98 -0.15 6.61
C ALA A 50 -8.48 -0.09 6.90
N TRP A 51 -7.71 -1.07 6.43
CA TRP A 51 -6.26 -1.11 6.57
C TRP A 51 -5.56 -0.02 5.75
N LEU A 52 -6.02 0.21 4.51
CA LEU A 52 -5.51 1.28 3.66
C LEU A 52 -5.87 2.67 4.21
N ASP A 53 -7.10 2.86 4.69
CA ASP A 53 -7.52 4.12 5.32
C ASP A 53 -6.65 4.46 6.54
N SER A 54 -6.29 3.46 7.36
CA SER A 54 -5.38 3.66 8.49
C SER A 54 -3.98 4.05 8.03
N MET A 55 -3.44 3.38 7.01
CA MET A 55 -2.11 3.70 6.48
C MET A 55 -2.06 5.13 5.93
N ILE A 56 -3.08 5.55 5.18
CA ILE A 56 -3.18 6.92 4.68
C ILE A 56 -3.25 7.92 5.82
N ALA A 57 -4.04 7.65 6.87
CA ALA A 57 -4.16 8.54 8.02
C ALA A 57 -2.84 8.71 8.79
N ASP A 58 -2.05 7.63 8.95
CA ASP A 58 -0.71 7.71 9.54
C ASP A 58 0.23 8.57 8.67
N LEU A 59 0.22 8.38 7.34
CA LEU A 59 1.03 9.20 6.42
C LEU A 59 0.62 10.68 6.46
N GLU A 60 -0.67 10.97 6.50
CA GLU A 60 -1.17 12.35 6.61
C GLU A 60 -0.75 12.99 7.94
N ALA A 61 -0.77 12.23 9.03
CA ALA A 61 -0.35 12.71 10.35
C ALA A 61 1.16 13.03 10.38
N ASP A 62 2.00 12.17 9.81
CA ASP A 62 3.45 12.43 9.70
C ASP A 62 3.73 13.69 8.87
N LEU A 63 3.01 13.89 7.76
CA LEU A 63 3.12 15.09 6.91
C LEU A 63 2.63 16.39 7.58
N ASP A 64 1.70 16.29 8.53
CA ASP A 64 1.26 17.42 9.35
C ASP A 64 2.25 17.76 10.48
N ASP A 65 2.99 16.78 11.01
CA ASP A 65 4.00 16.99 12.06
C ASP A 65 5.30 17.61 11.49
N GLU A 66 5.66 17.29 10.25
CA GLU A 66 6.82 17.87 9.55
C GLU A 66 6.61 19.32 9.06
N ARG A 67 5.39 19.86 9.14
CA ARG A 67 5.13 21.28 8.81
C ARG A 67 5.64 22.20 9.92
N PRO A 68 6.64 23.08 9.66
CA PRO A 68 7.09 24.04 10.66
C PRO A 68 5.92 24.96 11.02
N ARG A 69 5.52 24.96 12.30
CA ARG A 69 4.53 25.92 12.81
C ARG A 69 5.05 27.35 12.62
N PRO A 70 4.18 28.31 12.22
CA PRO A 70 4.56 29.71 12.07
C PRO A 70 5.00 30.35 13.39
#